data_AF-A0A7X5WYD4-F1
#
_entry.id   AF-A0A7X5WYD4-F1
#
_cell.length_a   1.000
_cell.length_b   1.000
_cell.length_c   1.000
_cell.angle_alpha   90.00
_cell.angle_beta   90.00
_cell.angle_gamma   90.00
#
_symmetry.space_group_name_H-M   'P 1'
#
loop_
_entity.id
_entity.type
_entity.pdbx_description
1 polymer ?
#
loop_
_entity_poly.entity_id
_entity_poly.type
_entity_poly.pdbx_seq_one_letter_code
_entity_poly.pdbx_strand_id
1 'polypeptide(L)' 'NKAQQDALLPGVEDGTVILVGATTENPFFEVNSPLISRSTLFRLEALGPPEIAELVD' A
#
# COMPACT_ATOMS: atom_id res chain seq x y z
N ASN A 1 13.85 -2.46 9.07
CA ASN A 1 12.58 -2.04 8.43
C ASN A 1 12.55 -0.54 8.14
N LYS A 2 12.48 0.37 9.13
CA LYS A 2 12.38 1.84 8.85
C LYS A 2 13.42 2.37 7.86
N ALA A 3 14.71 2.05 8.06
CA ALA A 3 15.77 2.46 7.13
C ALA A 3 15.60 1.91 5.69
N GLN A 4 14.95 0.76 5.52
CA GLN A 4 14.64 0.20 4.19
C GLN A 4 13.48 0.94 3.54
N GLN A 5 12.48 1.39 4.32
CA GLN A 5 11.39 2.22 3.82
C GLN A 5 11.87 3.63 3.47
N ASP A 6 12.73 4.23 4.31
CA ASP A 6 13.30 5.55 4.06
C ASP A 6 14.10 5.58 2.74
N ALA A 7 14.73 4.47 2.36
CA ALA A 7 15.47 4.35 1.10
C ALA A 7 14.60 4.50 -0.16
N LEU A 8 13.27 4.31 -0.06
CA LEU A 8 12.33 4.48 -1.17
C LEU A 8 11.92 5.94 -1.39
N LEU A 9 12.07 6.81 -0.38
CA LEU A 9 11.54 8.17 -0.41
C LEU A 9 12.04 9.00 -1.60
N PRO A 10 13.34 9.04 -1.94
CA PRO A 10 13.80 9.88 -3.04
C PRO A 10 13.11 9.54 -4.36
N GLY A 11 13.00 8.25 -4.68
CA GLY A 11 12.38 7.80 -5.93
C GLY A 11 10.85 8.00 -5.98
N VAL A 12 10.19 8.04 -4.83
CA VAL A 12 8.76 8.36 -4.74
C VAL A 12 8.53 9.87 -4.89
N GLU A 13 9.38 10.68 -4.28
CA GLU A 13 9.28 12.14 -4.28
C GLU A 13 9.60 12.77 -5.63
N ASP A 14 10.60 12.24 -6.34
CA ASP A 14 10.99 12.72 -7.67
C ASP A 14 10.20 12.06 -8.82
N GLY A 15 9.33 11.10 -8.51
CA GLY A 15 8.48 10.40 -9.47
C GLY A 15 9.19 9.33 -10.29
N THR A 16 10.43 8.95 -9.93
CA THR A 16 11.14 7.83 -10.56
C THR A 16 10.37 6.51 -10.40
N VAL A 17 9.65 6.33 -9.29
CA VAL A 17 8.79 5.16 -9.06
C VAL A 17 7.41 5.56 -8.54
N ILE A 18 6.39 4.80 -8.95
CA ILE A 18 5.08 4.83 -8.31
C ILE A 18 5.04 3.69 -7.29
N LEU A 19 5.02 4.05 -6.00
CA LEU A 19 4.96 3.06 -4.93
C LEU A 19 3.53 2.55 -4.73
N VAL A 20 3.34 1.24 -4.87
CA VAL A 20 2.11 0.54 -4.49
C VAL A 20 2.43 -0.44 -3.37
N GLY A 21 2.01 -0.10 -2.15
CA GLY A 21 2.15 -0.96 -0.97
C GLY A 21 0.86 -1.71 -0.67
N ALA A 22 0.97 -2.97 -0.27
CA ALA A 22 -0.14 -3.79 0.19
C ALA A 22 0.19 -4.40 1.57
N THR A 23 -0.77 -4.35 2.49
CA THR A 23 -0.65 -4.94 3.81
C THR A 23 -2.02 -5.38 4.31
N THR A 24 -2.06 -6.45 5.10
CA THR A 24 -3.25 -6.87 5.87
C THR A 24 -3.32 -6.20 7.24
N GLU A 25 -2.20 -5.64 7.70
CA GLU A 25 -2.08 -4.97 9.00
C GLU A 25 -2.40 -3.47 8.88
N ASN A 26 -2.63 -2.81 10.02
CA ASN A 26 -2.90 -1.38 10.03
C ASN A 26 -1.67 -0.58 9.54
N PRO A 27 -1.76 0.14 8.40
CA PRO A 27 -0.63 0.82 7.79
C PRO A 27 -0.04 1.92 8.68
N PHE A 28 -0.82 2.51 9.60
CA PHE A 28 -0.33 3.55 10.51
C PHE A 28 0.69 3.05 11.55
N PHE A 29 0.82 1.73 11.73
CA PHE A 29 1.82 1.12 12.61
C PHE A 29 3.03 0.58 11.83
N GLU A 30 2.80 -0.03 10.67
CA GLU A 30 3.85 -0.75 9.91
C GLU A 30 4.59 0.13 8.88
N VAL A 31 3.95 1.19 8.39
CA VAL A 31 4.52 2.10 7.38
C VAL A 31 4.97 3.40 8.05
N ASN A 32 6.17 3.86 7.69
CA ASN A 32 6.69 5.11 8.22
C ASN A 32 5.81 6.32 7.80
N SER A 33 5.76 7.34 8.66
CA SER A 33 4.94 8.53 8.40
C SER A 33 5.28 9.25 7.08
N PRO A 34 6.55 9.33 6.63
CA PRO A 34 6.88 9.94 5.34
C PRO A 34 6.26 9.25 4.13
N LEU A 35 6.27 7.92 4.04
CA LEU A 35 5.64 7.23 2.92
C LEU A 35 4.12 7.36 2.98
N ILE A 36 3.53 7.32 4.18
CA ILE A 36 2.09 7.55 4.35
C ILE A 36 1.69 8.93 3.83
N SER A 37 2.45 9.98 4.11
CA SER A 37 2.09 11.34 3.68
C SER A 37 2.21 11.56 2.16
N ARG A 38 2.81 10.62 1.42
CA ARG A 38 3.00 10.65 -0.04
C ARG A 38 2.13 9.62 -0.76
N SER A 39 1.37 8.82 0.00
CA SER A 39 0.55 7.73 -0.54
C SER A 39 -0.93 8.05 -0.40
N THR A 40 -1.74 7.56 -1.33
CA THR A 40 -3.19 7.48 -1.15
C THR A 40 -3.52 6.15 -0.49
N LEU A 41 -4.29 6.19 0.60
CA LEU A 41 -4.69 4.98 1.33
C LEU A 41 -6.01 4.44 0.80
N PHE A 42 -6.01 3.16 0.43
CA PHE A 42 -7.21 2.41 0.06
C PHE A 42 -7.42 1.29 1.07
N ARG A 43 -8.67 1.14 1.52
CA ARG A 43 -9.10 -0.05 2.25
C ARG A 43 -9.79 -0.97 1.27
N LEU A 44 -9.26 -2.18 1.15
CA LEU A 44 -9.92 -3.26 0.41
C LEU A 44 -10.74 -4.07 1.40
N GLU A 45 -11.96 -4.42 0.99
CA GLU A 45 -12.84 -5.31 1.74
C GLU A 45 -12.77 -6.71 1.12
N ALA A 46 -13.03 -7.74 1.93
CA ALA A 46 -13.08 -9.10 1.44
C ALA A 46 -14.25 -9.28 0.46
N LEU A 47 -14.02 -10.04 -0.62
CA LEU A 47 -15.06 -10.35 -1.58
C LEU A 47 -16.13 -11.26 -0.96
N GLY A 48 -17.38 -10.99 -1.31
CA GLY A 48 -18.52 -11.84 -0.98
C GLY A 48 -18.62 -13.07 -1.91
N PRO A 49 -19.42 -14.08 -1.54
CA PRO A 49 -19.62 -15.26 -2.38
C PRO A 49 -20.04 -14.98 -3.84
N PRO A 50 -20.92 -13.99 -4.15
CA PRO A 50 -21.28 -13.68 -5.53
C PRO A 50 -20.10 -13.13 -6.36
N GLU A 51 -19.29 -12.24 -5.77
CA GLU A 51 -18.13 -11.64 -6.44
C GLU A 51 -17.03 -12.67 -6.68
N ILE A 52 -16.87 -13.62 -5.74
CA ILE A 52 -15.97 -14.76 -5.91
C ILE A 52 -16.45 -15.68 -7.04
N ALA A 53 -17.76 -15.94 -7.12
CA ALA A 53 -18.33 -16.76 -8.19
C ALA A 53 -18.08 -16.14 -9.57
N GLU A 54 -18.29 -14.82 -9.72
CA GLU A 54 -18.00 -14.09 -10.96
C GLU A 54 -16.52 -14.16 -11.37
N LEU A 55 -15.58 -14.20 -10.42
CA LEU A 55 -14.14 -14.24 -10.70
C LEU A 55 -13.66 -15.60 -11.24
N VAL A 56 -14.36 -16.69 -10.90
CA VAL A 56 -13.93 -18.07 -11.21
C VAL A 56 -14.64 -18.69 -12.42
N ASP A 57 -15.69 -18.05 -12.91
CA ASP A 57 -16.39 -18.40 -14.17
C ASP A 57 -15.66 -17.85 -15.40
#